data_AF-A0A7C5KPK9-F1
#
_entry.id   AF-A0A7C5KPK9-F1
#
_cell.length_a   1.000
_cell.length_b   1.000
_cell.length_c   1.000
_cell.angle_alpha   90.00
_cell.angle_beta   90.00
_cell.angle_gamma   90.00
#
_symmetry.space_group_name_H-M   'P 1'
#
loop_
_entity.id
_entity.type
_entity.pdbx_description
1 polymer ?
#
loop_
_entity_poly.entity_id
_entity_poly.type
_entity_poly.pdbx_seq_one_letter_code
_entity_poly.pdbx_strand_id
1 'polypeptide(L)' 'TGHRRIAPFGLAGGGPGEVGRNLCRRADGRVEELKACDQTTVAPGDAIIIQTPSGGGYGKA' A
#
# COMPACT_ATOMS: atom_id res chain seq x y z
N THR A 1 -12.71 -0.11 -3.75
CA THR A 1 -11.49 -0.31 -4.57
C THR A 1 -10.31 0.37 -3.89
N GLY A 2 -9.58 -0.32 -3.01
CA GLY A 2 -8.56 0.33 -2.14
C GLY A 2 -7.24 0.75 -2.81
N HIS A 3 -7.16 0.75 -4.15
CA HIS A 3 -5.95 1.02 -4.96
C HIS A 3 -4.66 0.29 -4.51
N ARG A 4 -4.80 -0.95 -4.00
CA ARG A 4 -3.68 -1.84 -3.61
C ARG A 4 -3.31 -2.87 -4.69
N ARG A 5 -3.97 -2.81 -5.84
CA ARG A 5 -3.74 -3.68 -7.00
C ARG A 5 -3.67 -2.86 -8.30
N ILE A 6 -4.56 -1.89 -8.43
CA ILE A 6 -4.62 -0.97 -9.57
C ILE A 6 -4.26 0.41 -9.06
N ALA A 7 -3.18 0.97 -9.62
CA ALA A 7 -2.69 2.29 -9.31
C ALA A 7 -3.73 3.37 -9.63
N PRO A 8 -3.81 4.47 -8.85
CA PRO A 8 -4.56 5.65 -9.25
C PRO A 8 -4.00 6.23 -10.55
N PHE A 9 -4.87 6.61 -11.48
CA PHE A 9 -4.47 7.14 -12.79
C PHE A 9 -4.02 8.60 -12.70
N GLY A 10 -3.10 8.99 -13.58
CA GLY A 10 -2.71 10.40 -13.77
C GLY A 10 -3.59 11.10 -14.80
N LEU A 11 -3.45 12.43 -14.88
CA LEU A 11 -4.23 13.30 -15.75
C LEU A 11 -3.34 14.23 -16.58
N ALA A 12 -3.83 14.65 -17.75
CA ALA A 12 -3.16 15.62 -18.63
C ALA A 12 -1.69 15.27 -18.97
N GLY A 13 -1.38 13.97 -19.12
CA GLY A 13 -0.03 13.49 -19.40
C GLY A 13 0.79 13.14 -18.14
N GLY A 14 0.21 13.26 -16.94
CA GLY A 14 0.83 12.81 -15.70
C GLY A 14 0.81 11.29 -15.55
N GLY A 15 1.85 10.76 -14.90
CA GLY A 15 2.00 9.33 -14.62
C GLY A 15 1.03 8.80 -13.56
N PRO A 16 0.85 7.46 -13.48
CA PRO A 16 0.07 6.83 -12.42
C PRO A 16 0.70 7.05 -11.05
N GLY A 17 -0.13 7.00 -10.01
CA GLY A 17 0.31 6.97 -8.61
C GLY A 17 0.82 5.59 -8.20
N GLU A 18 1.31 5.48 -6.97
CA GLU A 18 1.74 4.22 -6.38
C GLU A 18 0.55 3.48 -5.76
N VAL A 19 0.58 2.16 -5.84
CA VAL A 19 -0.40 1.33 -5.14
C VAL A 19 -0.15 1.35 -3.63
N GLY A 20 -1.22 1.27 -2.85
CA GLY A 20 -1.10 1.07 -1.41
C GLY A 20 -0.65 -0.35 -1.07
N ARG A 21 -0.15 -0.54 0.14
CA ARG A 21 0.27 -1.85 0.66
C ARG A 21 -0.20 -2.03 2.10
N ASN A 22 -0.46 -3.27 2.48
CA ASN A 22 -0.72 -3.66 3.86
C ASN A 22 0.39 -4.61 4.27
N LEU A 23 1.06 -4.34 5.38
CA LEU A 23 2.16 -5.17 5.86
C LEU A 23 1.96 -5.48 7.35
N CYS A 24 2.45 -6.63 7.79
CA CYS A 24 2.67 -6.93 9.18
C CYS A 24 4.17 -7.07 9.42
N ARG A 25 4.74 -6.16 10.22
CA ARG A 25 6.09 -6.32 10.75
C ARG A 25 6.02 -7.14 12.01
N ARG A 26 6.67 -8.29 12.03
CA ARG A 26 6.79 -9.17 13.19
C ARG A 26 7.77 -8.60 14.20
N ALA A 27 7.64 -9.02 15.45
CA ALA A 27 8.55 -8.61 16.53
C ALA A 27 10.03 -8.95 16.25
N ASP A 28 10.31 -9.99 15.45
CA ASP A 28 11.65 -10.39 15.01
C ASP A 28 12.19 -9.55 13.83
N GLY A 29 11.41 -8.60 13.33
CA GLY A 29 11.76 -7.74 12.21
C GLY A 29 11.33 -8.27 10.83
N ARG A 30 10.82 -9.50 10.72
CA ARG A 30 10.26 -10.02 9.47
C ARG A 30 9.09 -9.16 9.01
N VAL A 31 8.99 -8.91 7.70
CA VAL A 31 7.85 -8.21 7.10
C VAL A 31 7.05 -9.17 6.24
N GLU A 32 5.77 -9.29 6.54
CA GLU A 32 4.80 -10.04 5.77
C GLU A 32 3.88 -9.10 5.01
N GLU A 33 3.70 -9.34 3.71
CA GLU A 33 2.75 -8.61 2.90
C GLU A 33 1.36 -9.24 2.99
N LEU A 34 0.37 -8.41 3.27
CA LEU A 34 -1.03 -8.80 3.41
C LEU A 34 -1.80 -8.38 2.14
N LYS A 35 -2.85 -9.12 1.81
CA LYS A 35 -3.74 -8.75 0.71
C LYS A 35 -4.49 -7.45 1.02
N ALA A 36 -5.12 -6.90 -0.02
CA ALA A 36 -5.93 -5.68 0.11
C ALA A 36 -7.07 -5.82 1.14
N CYS A 37 -7.65 -7.02 1.23
CA CYS A 37 -8.55 -7.46 2.28
C CYS A 37 -8.00 -8.78 2.79
N ASP A 38 -7.57 -8.82 4.05
CA ASP A 38 -6.90 -9.97 4.62
C ASP A 38 -7.08 -10.01 6.14
N GLN A 39 -6.73 -11.14 6.73
CA GLN A 39 -6.69 -11.32 8.17
C GLN A 39 -5.39 -12.01 8.59
N THR A 40 -4.84 -11.59 9.73
CA THR A 40 -3.68 -12.24 10.33
C THR A 40 -3.75 -12.13 11.84
N THR A 41 -3.07 -13.03 12.55
CA THR A 41 -2.90 -12.93 14.00
C THR A 41 -1.72 -12.02 14.30
N VAL A 42 -1.87 -11.16 15.30
CA VAL A 42 -0.82 -10.25 15.78
C VAL A 42 -0.44 -10.61 17.21
N ALA A 43 0.86 -10.63 17.48
CA ALA A 43 1.42 -10.83 18.81
C ALA A 43 1.96 -9.51 19.38
N PRO A 44 2.17 -9.40 20.70
CA PRO A 44 2.87 -8.25 21.29
C PRO A 44 4.21 -7.99 20.60
N GLY A 45 4.46 -6.75 20.22
CA GLY A 45 5.66 -6.33 19.47
C GLY A 45 5.50 -6.34 17.94
N ASP A 46 4.47 -7.00 17.40
CA ASP A 46 4.11 -6.86 15.99
C ASP A 46 3.55 -5.45 15.70
N ALA A 47 3.65 -5.03 14.44
CA ALA A 47 3.08 -3.78 13.96
C ALA A 47 2.37 -3.98 12.62
N ILE A 48 1.16 -3.44 12.50
CA ILE A 48 0.46 -3.31 11.22
C ILE A 48 0.88 -2.00 10.55
N ILE A 49 1.34 -2.08 9.31
CA ILE A 49 1.74 -0.94 8.50
C ILE A 49 0.75 -0.83 7.35
N ILE A 50 0.06 0.31 7.29
CA ILE A 50 -0.87 0.64 6.22
C ILE A 50 -0.24 1.75 5.38
N GLN A 51 0.24 1.40 4.19
CA GLN A 51 0.71 2.36 3.21
C GLN A 51 -0.46 2.73 2.30
N THR A 52 -0.92 3.96 2.44
CA THR A 52 -2.00 4.51 1.62
C THR A 52 -1.49 4.74 0.19
N PRO A 53 -2.27 4.39 -0.85
CA PRO A 53 -1.92 4.68 -2.24
C PRO A 53 -1.70 6.19 -2.44
N SER A 54 -0.79 6.57 -3.34
CA SER A 54 -0.60 7.97 -3.72
C SER A 54 -1.56 8.37 -4.84
N GLY A 55 -1.83 9.67 -4.97
CA GLY A 55 -2.56 10.18 -6.14
C GLY A 55 -1.74 10.02 -7.43
N GLY A 56 -2.42 9.94 -8.57
CA GLY A 56 -1.77 10.07 -9.87
C GLY A 56 -1.32 11.51 -10.12
N GLY A 57 -0.26 11.66 -10.93
CA GLY A 57 0.30 12.97 -11.27
C GLY A 57 -0.58 13.76 -12.24
N TYR A 58 -0.30 15.06 -12.36
CA TYR A 58 -0.93 15.95 -13.33
C TYR A 58 0.13 16.63 -14.19
N GLY A 59 -0.11 16.71 -15.51
CA GLY A 59 0.80 17.37 -16.45
C GLY A 59 2.02 16.52 -16.82
N LYS A 60 2.80 16.98 -17.81
CA LYS A 60 4.09 16.37 -18.14
C LYS A 60 5.16 16.90 -17.19
N ALA A 61 6.02 16.00 -16.70
CA ALA A 61 7.23 16.35 -15.97
C ALA A 61 8.27 17.00 -16.91
#